data_AF-A0A117J4W2-F1
#
_entry.id   AF-A0A117J4W2-F1
#
_cell.length_a   1.000
_cell.length_b   1.000
_cell.length_c   1.000
_cell.angle_alpha   90.00
_cell.angle_beta   90.00
_cell.angle_gamma   90.00
#
_symmetry.space_group_name_H-M   'P 1'
#
loop_
_entity.id
_entity.type
_entity.pdbx_description
1 polymer ?
#
loop_
_entity_poly.entity_id
_entity_poly.type
_entity_poly.pdbx_seq_one_letter_code
_entity_poly.pdbx_strand_id
1 'polypeptide(L)'
;MAPQLLATQNAASVFAFLAVGFCLMGGLFGPCGAYLPELFPANVRYSGSGLAYNLSSILGGAFAPTIAIALVLAFGIQGVGWYLLAMSVVALVALLLIKESKDMEFEA
;
A
#
# COMPACT_ATOMS: atom_id res chain seq x y z
N MET A 1 -12.81 -17.43 6.24
CA MET A 1 -12.77 -17.38 7.72
C MET A 1 -12.79 -15.95 8.26
N ALA A 2 -11.99 -15.01 7.73
CA ALA A 2 -12.05 -13.58 8.11
C ALA A 2 -13.45 -12.90 8.10
N PRO A 3 -14.36 -13.16 7.14
CA PRO A 3 -15.69 -12.51 7.16
C PRO A 3 -16.61 -12.98 8.31
N GLN A 4 -16.28 -14.09 8.99
CA GLN A 4 -17.13 -14.62 10.08
C GLN A 4 -16.92 -13.88 11.40
N LEU A 5 -15.74 -13.28 11.62
CA LEU A 5 -15.47 -12.44 12.79
C LEU A 5 -16.22 -11.10 12.73
N LEU A 6 -16.41 -10.53 11.53
CA LEU A 6 -17.24 -9.34 11.35
C LEU A 6 -18.75 -9.64 11.41
N ALA A 7 -19.17 -10.85 11.05
CA ALA A 7 -20.57 -11.27 11.07
C ALA A 7 -21.09 -11.59 12.49
N THR A 8 -20.19 -11.78 13.45
CA THR A 8 -20.55 -11.98 14.85
C THR A 8 -20.86 -10.60 15.45
N GLN A 9 -22.11 -10.33 15.86
CA GLN A 9 -22.59 -9.04 16.40
C GLN A 9 -21.94 -8.63 17.74
N ASN A 10 -20.68 -8.99 17.99
CA ASN A 10 -19.93 -8.75 19.21
C ASN A 10 -18.81 -7.74 18.93
N ALA A 11 -18.93 -6.54 19.53
CA ALA A 11 -17.99 -5.43 19.36
C ALA A 11 -16.53 -5.82 19.65
N ALA A 12 -16.28 -6.70 20.64
CA ALA A 12 -14.93 -7.10 21.01
C ALA A 12 -14.21 -7.85 19.87
N SER A 13 -14.94 -8.69 19.13
CA SER A 13 -14.38 -9.45 17.99
C SER A 13 -14.03 -8.55 16.80
N VAL A 14 -14.84 -7.52 16.55
CA VAL A 14 -14.57 -6.50 15.52
C VAL A 14 -13.35 -5.66 15.91
N PHE A 15 -13.27 -5.22 17.17
CA PHE A 15 -12.11 -4.47 17.67
C PHE A 15 -10.82 -5.28 17.56
N ALA A 16 -10.83 -6.57 17.96
CA ALA A 16 -9.66 -7.43 17.83
C ALA A 16 -9.24 -7.61 16.36
N PHE A 17 -10.21 -7.83 15.46
CA PHE A 17 -9.94 -7.96 14.03
C PHE A 17 -9.32 -6.68 13.44
N LEU A 18 -9.91 -5.52 13.73
CA LEU A 18 -9.39 -4.22 13.29
C LEU A 18 -8.01 -3.95 13.88
N ALA A 19 -7.80 -4.20 15.17
CA ALA A 19 -6.51 -3.99 15.83
C ALA A 19 -5.40 -4.80 15.14
N VAL A 20 -5.63 -6.09 14.89
CA VAL A 20 -4.67 -6.93 14.16
C VAL A 20 -4.47 -6.43 12.73
N GLY A 21 -5.54 -6.07 12.03
CA GLY A 21 -5.47 -5.52 10.68
C GLY A 21 -4.65 -4.23 10.60
N PHE A 22 -4.88 -3.29 11.51
CA PHE A 22 -4.13 -2.03 11.59
C PHE A 22 -2.70 -2.21 12.06
N CYS A 23 -2.41 -3.15 12.97
CA CYS A 23 -1.04 -3.49 13.34
C CYS A 23 -0.25 -4.03 12.13
N LEU A 24 -0.84 -4.93 11.36
CA LEU A 24 -0.24 -5.43 10.12
C LEU A 24 -0.04 -4.31 9.10
N MET A 25 -1.04 -3.45 8.92
CA MET A 25 -0.96 -2.30 8.02
C MET A 25 0.15 -1.33 8.44
N GLY A 26 0.27 -1.02 9.73
CA GLY A 26 1.32 -0.17 10.28
C GLY A 26 2.71 -0.75 10.07
N GLY A 27 2.86 -2.08 10.19
CA GLY A 27 4.11 -2.78 9.90
C GLY A 27 4.54 -2.65 8.43
N LEU A 28 3.60 -2.69 7.48
CA LEU A 28 3.90 -2.47 6.06
C LEU A 28 4.17 -0.98 5.75
N PHE A 29 3.40 -0.05 6.33
CA PHE A 29 3.54 1.38 6.04
C PHE A 29 4.74 2.04 6.73
N GLY A 30 5.23 1.48 7.84
CA GLY A 30 6.35 2.02 8.60
C GLY A 30 7.62 2.22 7.76
N PRO A 31 8.15 1.17 7.10
CA PRO A 31 9.31 1.29 6.24
C PRO A 31 9.09 2.23 5.04
N CYS A 32 7.89 2.25 4.46
CA CYS A 32 7.56 3.09 3.31
C CYS A 32 7.75 4.58 3.60
N GLY A 33 7.46 5.02 4.84
CA GLY A 33 7.60 6.43 5.24
C GLY A 33 9.06 6.91 5.34
N ALA A 34 9.97 6.03 5.75
CA ALA A 34 11.40 6.35 5.83
C ALA A 34 12.12 6.18 4.49
N TYR A 35 11.72 5.19 3.69
CA TYR A 35 12.36 4.86 2.42
C TYR A 35 12.04 5.87 1.30
N LEU A 36 10.80 6.34 1.22
CA LEU A 36 10.37 7.23 0.13
C LEU A 36 11.21 8.54 0.05
N PRO A 37 11.51 9.24 1.16
CA PRO A 37 12.38 10.41 1.14
C PRO A 37 13.85 10.13 0.80
N GLU A 38 14.34 8.93 1.11
CA GLU A 38 15.73 8.55 0.80
C GLU A 38 15.96 8.45 -0.72
N LEU A 39 14.91 8.21 -1.50
CA LEU A 39 14.98 8.12 -2.97
C LEU A 39 15.18 9.47 -3.68
N PHE A 40 15.04 10.59 -2.96
CA PHE A 40 15.13 11.93 -3.51
C PHE A 40 16.33 12.72 -2.94
N PRO A 41 17.01 13.54 -3.78
CA PRO A 41 18.11 14.38 -3.33
C PRO A 41 17.66 15.40 -2.27
N ALA A 42 18.58 15.79 -1.38
CA ALA A 42 18.27 16.56 -0.17
C ALA A 42 17.52 17.88 -0.43
N ASN A 43 17.81 18.55 -1.55
CA ASN A 43 17.19 19.81 -1.96
C ASN A 43 15.70 19.69 -2.33
N VAL A 44 15.22 18.52 -2.74
CA VAL A 44 13.82 18.29 -3.16
C VAL A 44 13.16 17.14 -2.40
N ARG A 45 13.82 16.57 -1.38
CA ARG A 45 13.37 15.39 -0.66
C ARG A 45 11.93 15.47 -0.17
N TYR A 46 11.56 16.57 0.48
CA TYR A 46 10.21 16.75 1.03
C TYR A 46 9.16 16.95 -0.06
N SER A 47 9.44 17.82 -1.02
CA SER A 47 8.51 18.12 -2.13
C SER A 47 8.33 16.93 -3.06
N GLY A 48 9.40 16.22 -3.40
CA GLY A 48 9.39 15.03 -4.25
C GLY A 48 8.63 13.87 -3.61
N SER A 49 8.89 13.58 -2.32
CA SER A 49 8.14 12.57 -1.57
C SER A 49 6.66 12.93 -1.44
N GLY A 50 6.35 14.19 -1.15
CA GLY A 50 4.97 14.67 -1.07
C GLY A 50 4.23 14.57 -2.40
N LEU A 51 4.87 14.92 -3.51
CA LEU A 51 4.29 14.78 -4.86
C LEU A 51 4.04 13.31 -5.21
N ALA A 52 5.03 12.44 -4.97
CA ALA A 52 4.91 11.00 -5.19
C ALA A 52 3.77 10.39 -4.35
N TYR A 53 3.67 10.79 -3.08
CA TYR A 53 2.60 10.33 -2.18
C TYR A 53 1.21 10.79 -2.63
N ASN A 54 1.05 12.07 -2.98
CA ASN A 54 -0.24 12.59 -3.45
C ASN A 54 -0.65 11.95 -4.78
N LEU A 55 0.27 11.79 -5.72
CA LEU A 55 -0.02 11.14 -6.99
C LEU A 55 -0.40 9.67 -6.80
N SER A 56 0.34 8.96 -5.95
CA SER A 56 0.02 7.56 -5.59
C SER A 56 -1.32 7.45 -4.87
N SER A 57 -1.67 8.40 -4.00
CA SER A 57 -2.95 8.44 -3.29
C SER A 57 -4.13 8.64 -4.25
N ILE A 58 -3.99 9.52 -5.24
CA ILE A 58 -5.02 9.72 -6.27
C ILE A 58 -5.20 8.44 -7.09
N LEU A 59 -4.12 7.84 -7.57
CA LEU A 59 -4.21 6.63 -8.41
C LEU A 59 -4.69 5.41 -7.62
N GLY A 60 -4.10 5.16 -6.45
CA GLY A 60 -4.46 4.03 -5.60
C GLY A 60 -5.84 4.18 -4.97
N GLY A 61 -6.13 5.34 -4.38
CA GLY A 61 -7.37 5.59 -3.65
C GLY A 61 -8.59 5.75 -4.55
N ALA A 62 -8.47 6.41 -5.71
CA ALA A 62 -9.64 6.67 -6.56
C ALA A 62 -10.06 5.45 -7.39
N PHE A 63 -9.08 4.69 -7.91
CA PHE A 63 -9.38 3.61 -8.86
C PHE A 63 -9.49 2.23 -8.22
N ALA A 64 -8.75 1.95 -7.13
CA ALA A 64 -8.76 0.62 -6.53
C ALA A 64 -10.15 0.15 -6.05
N PRO A 65 -10.98 0.98 -5.38
CA PRO A 65 -12.31 0.55 -4.94
C PRO A 65 -13.23 0.25 -6.13
N THR A 66 -13.20 1.10 -7.16
CA THR A 66 -14.02 0.97 -8.37
C THR A 66 -13.66 -0.30 -9.13
N ILE A 67 -12.37 -0.58 -9.29
CA ILE A 67 -11.86 -1.79 -9.93
C ILE A 67 -12.21 -3.03 -9.10
N ALA A 68 -12.01 -2.97 -7.77
CA ALA A 68 -12.35 -4.07 -6.88
C ALA A 68 -13.84 -4.44 -6.95
N ILE A 69 -14.74 -3.45 -6.92
CA ILE A 69 -16.18 -3.68 -7.07
C ILE A 69 -16.49 -4.30 -8.43
N ALA A 70 -15.93 -3.77 -9.53
CA ALA A 70 -16.15 -4.32 -10.86
C ALA A 70 -15.69 -5.79 -10.97
N LEU A 71 -14.53 -6.12 -10.38
CA LEU A 71 -14.02 -7.50 -10.31
C LEU A 71 -14.89 -8.41 -9.46
N VAL A 72 -15.41 -7.94 -8.32
CA VAL A 72 -16.34 -8.73 -7.51
C VAL A 72 -17.63 -9.02 -8.27
N LEU A 73 -18.17 -8.03 -8.99
CA LEU A 73 -19.40 -8.21 -9.77
C LEU A 73 -19.21 -9.18 -10.94
N ALA A 74 -18.03 -9.22 -11.55
CA ALA A 74 -17.74 -10.08 -12.70
C ALA A 74 -17.25 -11.49 -12.32
N PHE A 75 -16.37 -11.61 -11.32
CA PHE A 75 -15.64 -12.85 -11.00
C PHE A 75 -15.76 -13.28 -9.53
N GLY A 76 -16.52 -12.53 -8.72
CA GLY A 76 -16.59 -12.73 -7.27
C GLY A 76 -15.33 -12.27 -6.54
N ILE A 77 -15.25 -12.60 -5.24
CA ILE A 77 -14.14 -12.19 -4.36
C ILE A 77 -12.76 -12.63 -4.86
N GLN A 78 -12.69 -13.74 -5.61
CA GLN A 78 -11.41 -14.22 -6.15
C GLN A 78 -10.81 -13.26 -7.19
N GLY A 79 -11.62 -12.51 -7.93
CA GLY A 79 -11.14 -11.48 -8.85
C GLY A 79 -10.31 -10.40 -8.16
N VAL A 80 -10.72 -9.99 -6.95
CA VAL A 80 -9.95 -9.04 -6.12
C VAL A 80 -8.61 -9.65 -5.69
N GLY A 81 -8.59 -10.95 -5.37
CA GLY A 81 -7.36 -11.66 -5.04
C GLY A 81 -6.33 -11.63 -6.16
N TRP A 82 -6.75 -11.93 -7.40
CA TRP A 82 -5.87 -11.84 -8.57
C TRP A 82 -5.40 -10.43 -8.86
N TYR A 83 -6.26 -9.42 -8.68
CA TYR A 83 -5.90 -8.02 -8.81
C TYR A 83 -4.82 -7.61 -7.79
N LEU A 84 -4.99 -7.99 -6.51
CA LEU A 84 -4.00 -7.71 -5.47
C LEU A 84 -2.67 -8.42 -5.75
N LEU A 85 -2.70 -9.65 -6.26
CA LEU A 85 -1.49 -10.38 -6.67
C LEU A 85 -0.77 -9.67 -7.82
N ALA A 86 -1.51 -9.24 -8.85
CA ALA A 86 -0.93 -8.48 -9.96
C ALA A 86 -0.29 -7.16 -9.48
N MET A 87 -0.97 -6.41 -8.62
CA MET A 87 -0.44 -5.17 -8.04
C MET A 87 0.79 -5.42 -7.15
N SER A 88 0.81 -6.53 -6.41
CA SER A 88 1.99 -6.92 -5.62
C SER A 88 3.19 -7.25 -6.50
N VAL A 89 3.00 -7.91 -7.64
CA VAL A 89 4.07 -8.17 -8.61
C VAL A 89 4.59 -6.86 -9.21
N VAL A 90 3.70 -5.93 -9.58
CA VAL A 90 4.10 -4.60 -10.08
C VAL A 90 4.91 -3.84 -9.03
N ALA A 91 4.47 -3.85 -7.78
CA ALA A 91 5.19 -3.23 -6.67
C ALA A 91 6.58 -3.88 -6.45
N LEU A 92 6.67 -5.21 -6.55
CA LEU A 92 7.93 -5.93 -6.42
C LEU A 92 8.89 -5.58 -7.55
N VAL A 93 8.42 -5.53 -8.80
CA VAL A 93 9.24 -5.13 -9.94
C VAL A 93 9.71 -3.69 -9.79
N ALA A 94 8.84 -2.76 -9.36
CA ALA A 94 9.23 -1.38 -9.10
C ALA A 94 10.32 -1.31 -8.02
N LEU A 95 10.18 -2.07 -6.93
CA LEU A 95 11.19 -2.14 -5.87
C LEU A 95 12.55 -2.67 -6.37
N LEU A 96 12.54 -3.69 -7.25
CA LEU A 96 13.76 -4.23 -7.84
C LEU A 96 14.44 -3.26 -8.84
N LEU A 97 13.67 -2.38 -9.47
CA LEU A 97 14.19 -1.37 -10.38
C LEU A 97 14.73 -0.14 -9.66
N ILE A 98 14.34 0.09 -8.41
CA ILE A 98 14.88 1.16 -7.58
C ILE A 98 16.36 0.87 -7.31
N LYS A 99 17.23 1.76 -7.79
CA LYS A 99 18.67 1.73 -7.55
C LYS A 99 18.93 2.08 -6.09
N GLU A 100 19.75 1.27 -5.41
CA GLU A 100 20.11 1.48 -4.01
C GLU A 100 20.79 2.86 -3.84
N SER A 101 20.15 3.77 -3.08
CA SER A 101 20.62 5.16 -2.92
C SER A 101 21.75 5.30 -1.90
N LYS A 102 22.31 4.19 -1.39
CA LYS A 102 23.30 4.17 -0.32
C LYS A 102 24.65 4.77 -0.73
N ASP A 103 24.98 4.70 -2.02
CA ASP A 103 26.27 5.16 -2.57
C ASP A 103 26.16 6.49 -3.36
N MET A 104 24.98 7.11 -3.39
CA MET A 104 24.84 8.45 -3.96
C MET A 104 25.26 9.47 -2.90
N GLU A 105 26.58 9.67 -2.77
CA GLU A 105 27.13 10.87 -2.13
C GLU A 105 26.55 12.08 -2.88
N PHE A 106 25.51 12.69 -2.31
CA PHE A 106 25.03 13.99 -2.78
C PHE A 106 26.06 15.02 -2.31
N GLU A 107 27.15 15.16 -3.08
CA GLU A 107 28.10 16.25 -2.90
C GLU A 107 27.41 17.61 -3.12
N ALA A 108 27.59 18.47 -2.11
CA ALA A 108 27.54 19.93 -2.06
C ALA A 108 26.40 20.69 -2.77
#